data_AF-A0A3D5HDF1-F1
#
_entry.id   AF-A0A3D5HDF1-F1
#
_cell.length_a   1.000
_cell.length_b   1.000
_cell.length_c   1.000
_cell.angle_alpha   90.00
_cell.angle_beta   90.00
_cell.angle_gamma   90.00
#
_symmetry.space_group_name_H-M   'P 1'
#
loop_
_entity.id
_entity.type
_entity.pdbx_description
1 polymer ?
#
loop_
_entity_poly.entity_id
_entity_poly.type
_entity_poly.pdbx_seq_one_letter_code
_entity_poly.pdbx_strand_id
1 'polypeptide(L)'
;KRIADRKLIYISVSLALLGIGLLLTNSGQLTSILGIGVAGFAVAPIFPGLVSSTASRVGQIHQANTIGLQIAASGFGITIVPSLAGVLAKIYGLEVIPLYLLTVLSLMLLVFAALHFYSNKQV
;
A
#
# COMPACT_ATOMS: atom_id res chain seq x y z
N LYS A 1 22.03 6.75 7.45
CA LYS A 1 21.62 7.56 6.28
C LYS A 1 20.09 7.46 6.15
N ARG A 2 19.35 8.57 6.22
CA ARG A 2 17.87 8.56 6.13
C ARG A 2 17.47 8.17 4.69
N ILE A 3 16.69 7.10 4.52
CA ILE A 3 16.13 6.73 3.21
C ILE A 3 15.11 7.82 2.84
N ALA A 4 15.15 8.32 1.60
CA ALA A 4 14.14 9.27 1.14
C ALA A 4 12.76 8.60 1.13
N ASP A 5 11.75 9.25 1.72
CA ASP A 5 10.40 8.69 1.91
C ASP A 5 9.81 8.11 0.61
N ARG A 6 10.10 8.74 -0.54
CA ARG A 6 9.72 8.23 -1.87
C ARG A 6 10.32 6.86 -2.18
N LYS A 7 11.63 6.70 -2.00
CA LYS A 7 12.33 5.42 -2.25
C LYS A 7 11.83 4.35 -1.29
N LEU A 8 11.55 4.72 -0.04
CA LEU A 8 10.96 3.82 0.93
C LEU A 8 9.62 3.27 0.43
N ILE A 9 8.71 4.12 -0.05
CA ILE A 9 7.39 3.69 -0.56
C ILE A 9 7.54 2.77 -1.78
N TYR A 10 8.38 3.11 -2.76
CA TYR A 10 8.58 2.25 -3.94
C TYR A 10 9.13 0.87 -3.57
N ILE A 11 10.13 0.81 -2.68
CA ILE A 11 10.72 -0.45 -2.20
C ILE A 11 9.66 -1.27 -1.46
N SER A 12 8.90 -0.62 -0.58
CA SER A 12 7.84 -1.23 0.23
C SER A 12 6.77 -1.86 -0.63
N VAL A 13 6.23 -1.11 -1.61
CA VAL A 13 5.20 -1.65 -2.50
C VAL A 13 5.76 -2.74 -3.41
N SER A 14 6.96 -2.58 -3.95
CA SER A 14 7.59 -3.61 -4.79
C SER A 14 7.80 -4.92 -4.02
N LEU A 15 8.29 -4.83 -2.78
CA LEU A 15 8.47 -6.00 -1.92
C LEU A 15 7.14 -6.62 -1.49
N ALA A 16 6.10 -5.81 -1.27
CA ALA A 16 4.76 -6.30 -0.98
C ALA A 16 4.17 -7.08 -2.17
N LEU A 17 4.34 -6.56 -3.39
CA LEU A 17 3.93 -7.24 -4.63
C LEU A 17 4.67 -8.58 -4.80
N LEU A 18 5.97 -8.64 -4.47
CA LEU A 18 6.71 -9.92 -4.46
C LEU A 18 6.16 -10.90 -3.41
N GLY A 19 5.88 -10.44 -2.19
CA GLY A 19 5.27 -11.27 -1.15
C GLY A 19 3.90 -11.83 -1.57
N ILE A 20 3.07 -11.01 -2.23
CA ILE A 20 1.78 -11.44 -2.78
C ILE A 20 1.95 -12.37 -3.98
N GLY A 21 2.96 -12.13 -4.82
CA GLY A 21 3.35 -13.04 -5.90
C GLY A 21 3.68 -14.44 -5.38
N LEU A 22 4.36 -14.54 -4.22
CA LEU A 22 4.61 -15.81 -3.55
C LEU A 22 3.33 -16.49 -3.04
N LEU A 23 2.31 -15.73 -2.65
CA LEU A 23 1.01 -16.30 -2.27
C LEU A 23 0.27 -16.90 -3.46
N LEU A 24 0.42 -16.31 -4.65
CA LEU A 24 -0.21 -16.80 -5.87
C LEU A 24 0.37 -18.12 -6.37
N THR A 25 1.60 -18.49 -5.98
CA THR A 25 2.20 -19.76 -6.42
C THR A 25 1.55 -20.98 -5.77
N ASN A 26 0.84 -20.80 -4.65
CA ASN A 26 0.12 -21.84 -3.90
C ASN A 26 0.93 -23.14 -3.71
N SER A 27 2.25 -23.03 -3.55
CA SER A 27 3.18 -24.18 -3.63
C SER A 27 3.38 -24.90 -2.29
N GLY A 28 2.64 -24.52 -1.23
CA GLY A 28 2.67 -25.15 0.08
C GLY A 28 2.56 -24.17 1.25
N GLN A 29 2.57 -24.72 2.47
CA GLN A 29 2.39 -23.93 3.70
C GLN A 29 3.53 -22.92 3.92
N LEU A 30 4.77 -23.32 3.64
CA LEU A 30 5.93 -22.46 3.84
C LEU A 30 5.90 -21.22 2.94
N THR A 31 5.50 -21.38 1.67
CA THR A 31 5.37 -20.24 0.74
C THR A 31 4.26 -19.29 1.18
N SER A 32 3.16 -19.81 1.74
CA SER A 32 2.08 -18.98 2.28
C SER A 32 2.53 -18.16 3.50
N ILE A 33 3.27 -18.79 4.43
CA ILE A 33 3.83 -18.09 5.61
C ILE A 33 4.80 -17.00 5.17
N LEU A 34 5.72 -17.31 4.26
CA LEU A 34 6.68 -16.34 3.73
C LEU A 34 6.00 -15.23 2.96
N GLY A 35 5.03 -15.54 2.10
CA GLY A 35 4.30 -14.54 1.32
C GLY A 35 3.54 -13.55 2.20
N ILE A 36 2.82 -14.05 3.22
CA ILE A 36 2.11 -13.20 4.19
C ILE A 36 3.12 -12.38 5.00
N GLY A 37 4.19 -13.00 5.50
CA GLY A 37 5.21 -12.33 6.30
C GLY A 37 5.92 -11.21 5.55
N VAL A 38 6.36 -11.49 4.31
CA VAL A 38 7.01 -10.50 3.43
C VAL A 38 6.03 -9.39 3.06
N ALA A 39 4.81 -9.72 2.65
CA ALA A 39 3.81 -8.72 2.28
C ALA A 39 3.46 -7.80 3.46
N GLY A 40 3.19 -8.38 4.64
CA GLY A 40 2.87 -7.62 5.85
C GLY A 40 4.01 -6.71 6.30
N PHE A 41 5.23 -7.24 6.36
CA PHE A 41 6.42 -6.46 6.69
C PHE A 41 6.65 -5.31 5.70
N ALA A 42 6.51 -5.60 4.40
CA ALA A 42 6.73 -4.61 3.36
C ALA A 42 5.69 -3.48 3.36
N VAL A 43 4.43 -3.76 3.74
CA VAL A 43 3.37 -2.74 3.79
C VAL A 43 3.52 -1.79 4.99
N ALA A 44 4.08 -2.26 6.11
CA ALA A 44 4.19 -1.52 7.37
C ALA A 44 4.70 -0.06 7.24
N PRO A 45 5.80 0.24 6.51
CA PRO A 45 6.31 1.60 6.38
C PRO A 45 5.52 2.52 5.42
N ILE A 46 4.57 2.01 4.63
CA ILE A 46 3.90 2.80 3.58
C ILE A 46 3.11 3.97 4.20
N PHE A 47 2.24 3.69 5.18
CA PHE A 47 1.41 4.73 5.78
C PHE A 47 2.23 5.76 6.58
N PRO A 48 3.15 5.37 7.49
CA PRO A 48 4.02 6.32 8.17
C PRO A 48 4.88 7.14 7.21
N GLY A 49 5.41 6.55 6.14
CA GLY A 49 6.21 7.25 5.13
C GLY A 49 5.41 8.26 4.31
N LEU A 50 4.13 7.96 4.01
CA LEU A 50 3.21 8.92 3.44
C LEU A 50 2.94 10.05 4.42
N VAL A 51 2.61 9.78 5.68
CA VAL A 51 2.31 10.83 6.66
C VAL A 51 3.52 11.72 6.96
N SER A 52 4.72 11.14 7.13
CA SER A 52 5.96 11.89 7.43
C SER A 52 6.37 12.85 6.31
N SER A 53 6.04 12.50 5.06
CA SER A 53 6.32 13.32 3.88
C SER A 53 5.23 14.35 3.59
N THR A 54 4.19 14.50 4.43
CA THR A 54 3.12 15.48 4.16
C THR A 54 3.64 16.92 4.20
N ALA A 55 4.49 17.27 5.18
CA ALA A 55 5.05 18.62 5.26
C ALA A 55 5.83 19.04 4.00
N SER A 56 6.52 18.10 3.34
CA SER A 56 7.27 18.40 2.11
C SER A 56 6.38 18.59 0.87
N ARG A 57 5.10 18.20 0.94
CA ARG A 57 4.13 18.36 -0.15
C ARG A 57 3.26 19.60 -0.04
N VAL A 58 2.90 19.99 1.19
CA VAL A 58 1.93 21.08 1.42
C VAL A 58 2.50 22.25 2.23
N GLY A 59 3.75 22.16 2.68
CA GLY A 59 4.35 23.12 3.60
C GLY A 59 3.87 22.94 5.05
N GLN A 60 4.63 23.50 6.00
CA GLN A 60 4.36 23.31 7.43
C GLN A 60 3.02 23.90 7.88
N ILE A 61 2.60 25.00 7.25
CA ILE A 61 1.35 25.71 7.59
C ILE A 61 0.12 24.83 7.35
N HIS A 62 0.14 23.99 6.31
CA HIS A 62 -1.00 23.12 5.95
C HIS A 62 -0.87 21.68 6.46
N GLN A 63 0.27 21.31 7.06
CA GLN A 63 0.59 19.93 7.41
C GLN A 63 -0.48 19.27 8.30
N ALA A 64 -0.85 19.89 9.41
CA ALA A 64 -1.77 19.29 10.38
C ALA A 64 -3.17 19.03 9.78
N ASN A 65 -3.70 20.00 9.02
CA ASN A 65 -4.98 19.86 8.35
C ASN A 65 -4.94 18.73 7.29
N THR A 66 -3.87 18.66 6.50
CA THR A 66 -3.73 17.60 5.50
C THR A 66 -3.58 16.22 6.13
N ILE A 67 -2.84 16.08 7.24
CA ILE A 67 -2.75 14.81 7.97
C ILE A 67 -4.13 14.41 8.52
N GLY A 68 -4.89 15.36 9.09
CA GLY A 68 -6.25 15.11 9.56
C GLY A 68 -7.15 14.55 8.45
N LEU A 69 -7.11 15.18 7.26
CA LEU A 69 -7.84 14.68 6.09
C LEU A 69 -7.36 13.30 5.63
N GLN A 70 -6.05 13.05 5.61
CA GLN A 70 -5.48 11.75 5.24
C GLN A 70 -5.93 10.63 6.19
N ILE A 71 -5.95 10.88 7.51
CA ILE A 71 -6.40 9.90 8.50
C ILE A 71 -7.90 9.65 8.33
N ALA A 72 -8.72 10.69 8.18
CA ALA A 72 -10.15 10.54 7.92
C ALA A 72 -10.42 9.72 6.65
N ALA A 73 -9.72 10.03 5.55
CA ALA A 73 -9.80 9.29 4.29
C ALA A 73 -9.35 7.82 4.43
N SER A 74 -8.30 7.56 5.21
CA SER A 74 -7.82 6.19 5.47
C SER A 74 -8.86 5.35 6.21
N GLY A 75 -9.71 5.96 7.04
CA GLY A 75 -10.82 5.28 7.70
C GLY A 75 -11.76 4.59 6.69
N PHE A 76 -12.10 5.28 5.59
CA PHE A 76 -12.86 4.66 4.50
C PHE A 76 -12.12 3.49 3.86
N GLY A 77 -10.81 3.62 3.65
CA GLY A 77 -9.98 2.53 3.14
C GLY A 77 -9.98 1.29 4.04
N ILE A 78 -9.87 1.50 5.36
CA ILE A 78 -9.89 0.44 6.39
C ILE A 78 -11.24 -0.29 6.42
N THR A 79 -12.34 0.38 6.08
CA THR A 79 -13.65 -0.30 5.99
C THR A 79 -13.83 -0.97 4.63
N ILE A 80 -13.66 -0.23 3.54
CA ILE A 80 -14.01 -0.68 2.18
C ILE A 80 -13.12 -1.85 1.76
N VAL A 81 -11.80 -1.75 1.96
CA VAL A 81 -10.85 -2.75 1.42
C VAL A 81 -11.03 -4.13 2.10
N PRO A 82 -11.08 -4.26 3.43
CA PRO A 82 -11.33 -5.55 4.07
C PRO A 82 -12.77 -6.06 3.88
N SER A 83 -13.78 -5.18 3.85
CA SER A 83 -15.16 -5.61 3.59
C SER A 83 -15.32 -6.22 2.19
N LEU A 84 -14.74 -5.60 1.17
CA LEU A 84 -14.73 -6.18 -0.19
C LEU A 84 -13.95 -7.50 -0.24
N ALA A 85 -12.81 -7.59 0.45
CA ALA A 85 -12.06 -8.83 0.57
C ALA A 85 -12.92 -9.95 1.17
N GLY A 86 -13.66 -9.66 2.25
CA GLY A 86 -14.55 -10.63 2.91
C GLY A 86 -15.70 -11.09 2.02
N VAL A 87 -16.34 -10.15 1.29
CA VAL A 87 -17.41 -10.51 0.33
C VAL A 87 -16.86 -11.38 -0.80
N LEU A 88 -15.71 -11.03 -1.38
CA LEU A 88 -15.07 -11.82 -2.42
C LEU A 88 -14.68 -13.21 -1.91
N ALA A 89 -14.11 -13.30 -0.71
CA ALA A 89 -13.74 -14.59 -0.11
C ALA A 89 -14.96 -15.48 0.17
N LYS A 90 -16.10 -14.89 0.54
CA LYS A 90 -17.35 -15.63 0.73
C LYS A 90 -17.89 -16.22 -0.58
N ILE A 91 -17.75 -15.50 -1.69
CA ILE A 91 -18.29 -15.90 -3.00
C ILE A 91 -17.35 -16.86 -3.74
N TYR A 92 -16.04 -16.57 -3.73
CA TYR A 92 -15.04 -17.23 -4.56
C TYR A 92 -14.03 -18.08 -3.79
N GLY A 93 -14.10 -18.11 -2.45
CA GLY A 93 -13.10 -18.77 -1.60
C GLY A 93 -11.92 -17.85 -1.25
N LEU A 94 -11.06 -18.31 -0.34
CA LEU A 94 -9.89 -17.54 0.15
C LEU A 94 -8.81 -17.37 -0.94
N GLU A 95 -8.84 -18.19 -1.98
CA GLU A 95 -7.93 -18.20 -3.12
C GLU A 95 -7.98 -16.89 -3.93
N VAL A 96 -9.07 -16.11 -3.81
CA VAL A 96 -9.20 -14.81 -4.47
C VAL A 96 -8.40 -13.70 -3.76
N ILE A 97 -8.06 -13.88 -2.48
CA ILE A 97 -7.44 -12.84 -1.65
C ILE A 97 -6.08 -12.37 -2.21
N PRO A 98 -5.15 -13.24 -2.62
CA PRO A 98 -3.88 -12.80 -3.19
C PRO A 98 -4.07 -11.92 -4.43
N LEU A 99 -4.97 -12.30 -5.35
CA LEU A 99 -5.25 -11.53 -6.55
C LEU A 99 -5.90 -10.17 -6.22
N TYR A 100 -6.81 -10.17 -5.25
CA TYR A 100 -7.42 -8.95 -4.74
C TYR A 100 -6.38 -7.98 -4.15
N LEU A 101 -5.49 -8.47 -3.29
CA LEU A 101 -4.41 -7.67 -2.70
C LEU A 101 -3.44 -7.13 -3.75
N LEU A 102 -3.10 -7.95 -4.76
CA LEU A 102 -2.28 -7.53 -5.89
C LEU A 102 -2.93 -6.36 -6.63
N THR A 103 -4.24 -6.42 -6.84
CA THR A 103 -5.01 -5.38 -7.53
C THR A 103 -5.01 -4.07 -6.74
N VAL A 104 -5.30 -4.13 -5.43
CA VAL A 104 -5.34 -2.95 -4.56
C VAL A 104 -3.97 -2.28 -4.45
N LEU A 105 -2.89 -3.06 -4.26
CA LEU A 105 -1.53 -2.52 -4.17
C LEU A 105 -1.02 -1.99 -5.51
N SER A 106 -1.36 -2.63 -6.62
CA SER A 106 -1.02 -2.13 -7.96
C SER A 106 -1.74 -0.81 -8.26
N LEU A 107 -3.02 -0.68 -7.88
CA LEU A 107 -3.75 0.57 -8.00
C LEU A 107 -3.12 1.68 -7.16
N MET A 108 -2.76 1.37 -5.91
CA MET A 108 -2.07 2.31 -5.02
C MET A 108 -0.71 2.75 -5.61
N LEU A 109 0.07 1.82 -6.16
CA LEU A 109 1.34 2.12 -6.84
C LEU A 109 1.13 3.02 -8.06
N LEU A 110 0.12 2.72 -8.88
CA LEU A 110 -0.21 3.48 -10.09
C LEU A 110 -0.59 4.92 -9.73
N VAL A 111 -1.46 5.11 -8.74
CA VAL A 111 -1.84 6.45 -8.26
C VAL A 111 -0.63 7.20 -7.73
N PHE A 112 0.21 6.55 -6.92
CA PHE A 112 1.42 7.16 -6.37
C PHE A 112 2.42 7.56 -7.46
N ALA A 113 2.64 6.70 -8.45
CA ALA A 113 3.53 6.96 -9.57
C ALA A 113 2.98 8.05 -10.51
N ALA A 114 1.68 8.05 -10.80
CA ALA A 114 1.03 9.08 -11.61
C ALA A 114 1.11 10.47 -10.96
N LEU A 115 0.81 10.56 -9.66
CA LEU A 115 0.96 11.81 -8.90
C LEU A 115 2.41 12.27 -8.86
N HIS A 116 3.36 11.33 -8.72
CA HIS A 116 4.77 11.66 -8.78
C HIS A 116 5.19 12.23 -10.14
N PHE A 117 4.79 11.57 -11.23
CA PHE A 117 5.09 12.00 -12.59
C PHE A 117 4.53 13.40 -12.86
N TYR A 118 3.29 13.66 -12.45
CA TYR A 118 2.65 14.96 -12.63
C TYR A 118 3.34 16.06 -11.82
N SER A 119 3.70 15.78 -10.56
CA SER A 119 4.45 16.71 -9.70
C SER A 119 5.82 17.07 -10.27
N ASN A 120 6.51 16.14 -10.93
CA ASN A 120 7.83 16.39 -11.52
C ASN A 120 7.78 17.22 -12.81
N LYS A 121 6.59 17.38 -13.41
CA LYS A 121 6.37 18.13 -14.64
C LYS A 121 6.07 19.62 -14.38
N GLN A 122 5.79 19.99 -13.13
CA GLN A 122 5.47 21.36 -12.72
C GLN A 122 6.61 22.09 -12.00
N VAL A 123 7.78 21.43 -11.87
CA VAL A 123 9.02 21.98 -11.34
C VAL A 123 9.99 22.14 -12.51
#